data_AF-A0A538TLR9-F1
#
_entry.id   AF-A0A538TLR9-F1
#
_cell.length_a   1.000
_cell.length_b   1.000
_cell.length_c   1.000
_cell.angle_alpha   90.00
_cell.angle_beta   90.00
_cell.angle_gamma   90.00
#
_symmetry.space_group_name_H-M   'P 1'
#
loop_
_entity.id
_entity.type
_entity.pdbx_description
1 polymer ?
#
loop_
_entity_poly.entity_id
_entity_poly.type
_entity_poly.pdbx_seq_one_letter_code
_entity_poly.pdbx_strand_id
1 'polypeptide(L)'
;MKPPAPKVFALEVATFIIQERAQSECDLLAESTNLKARLRTRTGSDGVVIYRVLLGRFDDEQAAETAADDLLTRGLVSEARVISFTPRSSRPR
;
A
#
# COMPACT_ATOMS: atom_id res chain seq x y z
N MET A 1 21.46 -19.73 -11.48
CA MET A 1 20.06 -19.51 -11.07
C MET A 1 19.92 -18.08 -10.58
N LYS A 2 18.99 -17.27 -11.12
CA LYS A 2 18.72 -15.93 -10.57
C LYS A 2 17.87 -16.11 -9.30
N PRO A 3 18.19 -15.47 -8.17
CA PRO A 3 17.30 -15.51 -7.01
C PRO A 3 15.95 -14.90 -7.39
N PRO A 4 14.83 -15.44 -6.88
CA PRO A 4 13.52 -14.81 -7.08
C PRO A 4 13.61 -13.37 -6.55
N ALA A 5 13.07 -12.41 -7.31
CA ALA A 5 13.04 -11.03 -6.87
C ALA A 5 12.33 -10.95 -5.51
N PRO A 6 12.87 -10.19 -4.52
CA PRO A 6 12.28 -10.12 -3.20
C PRO A 6 10.84 -9.62 -3.33
N LYS A 7 9.88 -10.41 -2.82
CA LYS A 7 8.49 -9.97 -2.70
C LYS A 7 8.44 -8.95 -1.58
N VAL A 8 7.80 -7.82 -1.85
CA VAL A 8 7.59 -6.77 -0.86
C VAL A 8 6.10 -6.67 -0.63
N PHE A 9 5.71 -6.49 0.62
CA PHE A 9 4.33 -6.37 1.04
C PHE A 9 4.05 -4.93 1.51
N ALA A 10 2.81 -4.48 1.32
CA ALA A 10 2.29 -3.25 1.91
C ALA A 10 0.82 -3.41 2.20
N LEU A 11 0.28 -2.47 2.97
CA LEU A 11 -1.11 -2.46 3.38
C LEU A 11 -1.89 -1.49 2.51
N GLU A 12 -2.79 -2.01 1.68
CA GLU A 12 -3.82 -1.18 1.07
C GLU A 12 -4.90 -0.89 2.10
N VAL A 13 -5.12 0.39 2.37
CA VAL A 13 -6.09 0.81 3.39
C VAL A 13 -7.27 1.59 2.85
N ALA A 14 -7.13 2.15 1.66
CA ALA A 14 -8.22 2.83 0.96
C ALA A 14 -7.97 2.87 -0.54
N THR A 15 -9.08 2.89 -1.31
CA THR A 15 -9.06 3.12 -2.75
C THR A 15 -10.03 4.23 -3.09
N PHE A 16 -9.57 5.19 -3.89
CA PHE A 16 -10.31 6.37 -4.31
C PHE A 16 -10.30 6.50 -5.82
N ILE A 17 -11.33 7.15 -6.38
CA ILE A 17 -11.37 7.54 -7.80
C ILE A 17 -10.87 8.98 -7.97
N ILE A 18 -10.93 9.78 -6.91
CA ILE A 18 -10.49 11.19 -6.88
C ILE A 18 -9.10 11.27 -6.27
N GLN A 19 -8.13 11.80 -7.02
CA GLN A 19 -6.74 11.93 -6.59
C GLN A 19 -6.57 12.74 -5.30
N GLU A 20 -7.23 13.90 -5.22
CA GLU A 20 -7.07 14.82 -4.08
C GLU A 20 -7.52 14.17 -2.77
N ARG A 21 -8.66 13.47 -2.76
CA ARG A 21 -9.12 12.72 -1.58
C ARG A 21 -8.12 11.64 -1.18
N ALA A 22 -7.58 10.93 -2.17
CA ALA A 22 -6.59 9.89 -1.93
C ALA A 22 -5.29 10.46 -1.35
N GLN A 23 -4.88 11.63 -1.81
CA GLN A 23 -3.70 12.32 -1.30
C GLN A 23 -3.92 12.80 0.13
N SER A 24 -5.04 13.47 0.42
CA SER A 24 -5.37 13.92 1.79
C SER A 24 -5.40 12.76 2.78
N GLU A 25 -5.99 11.63 2.40
CA GLU A 25 -6.00 10.41 3.23
C GLU A 25 -4.59 9.85 3.42
N CYS A 26 -3.78 9.84 2.36
CA CYS A 26 -2.39 9.38 2.42
C CYS A 26 -1.54 10.22 3.38
N ASP A 27 -1.68 11.55 3.37
CA ASP A 27 -0.98 12.44 4.28
C ASP A 27 -1.47 12.24 5.73
N LEU A 28 -2.78 12.22 5.95
CA LEU A 28 -3.37 12.01 7.28
C LEU A 28 -2.94 10.69 7.92
N LEU A 29 -2.90 9.62 7.12
CA LEU A 29 -2.45 8.31 7.57
C LEU A 29 -0.94 8.28 7.84
N ALA A 30 -0.13 8.98 7.05
CA ALA A 30 1.31 9.09 7.31
C ALA A 30 1.57 9.75 8.68
N GLU A 31 0.83 10.82 8.99
CA GLU A 31 0.92 11.53 10.26
C GLU A 31 0.40 10.68 11.43
N SER A 32 -0.74 10.00 11.25
CA SER A 32 -1.42 9.26 12.32
C SER A 32 -0.79 7.90 12.65
N THR A 33 -0.20 7.23 11.65
CA THR A 33 0.39 5.89 11.83
C THR A 33 1.90 5.94 12.06
N ASN A 34 2.55 7.07 11.74
CA ASN A 34 4.00 7.20 11.66
C ASN A 34 4.65 6.17 10.71
N LEU A 35 3.85 5.59 9.79
CA LEU A 35 4.30 4.68 8.74
C LEU A 35 4.41 5.44 7.42
N LYS A 36 5.23 4.92 6.52
CA LYS A 36 5.36 5.49 5.18
C LYS A 36 4.10 5.22 4.37
N ALA A 37 3.27 6.24 4.16
CA ALA A 37 2.16 6.18 3.23
C ALA A 37 2.63 6.46 1.79
N ARG A 38 2.01 5.80 0.80
CA ARG A 38 2.28 5.99 -0.62
C ARG A 38 1.01 5.89 -1.43
N LEU A 39 0.79 6.88 -2.27
CA LEU A 39 -0.23 6.83 -3.28
C LEU A 39 0.24 6.03 -4.51
N ARG A 40 -0.57 5.08 -4.96
CA ARG A 40 -0.34 4.32 -6.19
C ARG A 40 -1.55 4.44 -7.11
N THR A 41 -1.29 4.70 -8.37
CA THR A 41 -2.32 4.65 -9.41
C THR A 41 -2.40 3.27 -10.01
N ARG A 42 -3.61 2.82 -10.30
CA ARG A 42 -3.88 1.64 -11.12
C ARG A 42 -4.99 2.00 -12.09
N THR A 43 -4.86 1.60 -13.35
CA THR A 43 -5.94 1.73 -14.33
C THR A 43 -6.80 0.47 -14.25
N GLY A 44 -8.09 0.64 -14.02
CA GLY A 44 -9.10 -0.43 -14.07
C GLY A 44 -9.30 -0.95 -15.51
N SER A 45 -9.96 -2.09 -15.64
CA SER A 45 -10.25 -2.70 -16.95
C SER A 45 -11.19 -1.84 -17.81
N ASP A 46 -11.99 -1.01 -17.16
CA ASP A 46 -12.89 -0.01 -17.72
C ASP A 46 -12.16 1.31 -18.11
N GLY A 47 -10.86 1.41 -17.89
CA GLY A 47 -10.05 2.58 -18.21
C GLY A 47 -10.04 3.67 -17.13
N VAL A 48 -10.80 3.53 -16.04
CA VAL A 48 -10.79 4.49 -14.93
C VAL A 48 -9.51 4.35 -14.12
N VAL A 49 -8.89 5.49 -13.81
CA VAL A 49 -7.74 5.56 -12.91
C VAL A 49 -8.25 5.52 -11.47
N ILE A 50 -7.81 4.51 -10.72
CA ILE A 50 -8.02 4.40 -9.28
C ILE A 50 -6.73 4.71 -8.53
N TYR A 51 -6.87 5.37 -7.41
CA TYR A 51 -5.83 5.83 -6.51
C TYR A 51 -5.88 5.00 -5.23
N ARG A 52 -4.87 4.18 -5.01
CA ARG A 52 -4.74 3.25 -3.89
C ARG A 52 -3.79 3.86 -2.87
N VAL A 53 -4.22 3.94 -1.61
CA VAL A 53 -3.37 4.40 -0.51
C VAL A 53 -2.73 3.17 0.13
N LEU A 54 -1.41 3.12 0.07
CA LEU A 54 -0.60 2.05 0.63
C LEU A 54 0.15 2.52 1.87
N LEU A 55 0.16 1.73 2.92
CA LEU A 55 0.91 1.99 4.15
C LEU A 55 2.01 0.95 4.38
N GLY A 56 3.15 1.46 4.81
CA GLY A 56 4.29 0.65 5.21
C GLY A 56 4.98 -0.06 4.06
N ARG A 57 5.99 -0.84 4.44
CA ARG A 57 6.73 -1.75 3.56
C ARG A 57 7.23 -2.89 4.42
N PHE A 58 6.89 -4.11 4.06
CA PHE A 58 7.24 -5.31 4.78
C PHE A 58 7.91 -6.30 3.83
N ASP A 59 8.87 -7.07 4.31
CA ASP A 59 9.54 -8.11 3.53
C ASP A 59 8.90 -9.50 3.77
N ASP A 60 8.02 -9.60 4.77
CA ASP A 60 7.26 -10.80 5.15
C ASP A 60 5.75 -10.53 5.13
N GLU A 61 4.99 -11.50 4.64
CA GLU A 61 3.51 -11.45 4.59
C GLU A 61 2.92 -11.39 6.01
N GLN A 62 3.40 -12.25 6.90
CA GLN A 62 2.92 -12.35 8.29
C GLN A 62 3.18 -11.06 9.08
N ALA A 63 4.29 -10.37 8.79
CA ALA A 63 4.59 -9.06 9.39
C ALA A 63 3.60 -7.99 8.88
N ALA A 64 3.23 -8.04 7.60
CA ALA A 64 2.21 -7.15 7.04
C ALA A 64 0.84 -7.46 7.66
N GLU A 65 0.43 -8.73 7.77
CA GLU A 65 -0.84 -9.12 8.40
C GLU A 65 -0.94 -8.65 9.85
N THR A 66 0.12 -8.83 10.63
CA THR A 66 0.17 -8.37 12.03
C THR A 66 0.03 -6.84 12.11
N ALA A 67 0.70 -6.10 11.23
CA ALA A 67 0.57 -4.65 11.16
C ALA A 67 -0.82 -4.20 10.69
N ALA A 68 -1.46 -4.96 9.80
CA ALA A 68 -2.83 -4.71 9.35
C ALA A 68 -3.81 -4.82 10.52
N ASP A 69 -3.70 -5.89 11.31
CA ASP A 69 -4.52 -6.12 12.49
C ASP A 69 -4.31 -5.05 13.57
N ASP A 70 -3.06 -4.62 13.81
CA ASP A 70 -2.75 -3.52 14.74
C ASP A 70 -3.44 -2.21 14.33
N LEU A 71 -3.35 -1.83 13.06
CA LEU A 71 -3.95 -0.60 12.54
C LEU A 71 -5.49 -0.63 12.62
N LEU A 72 -6.09 -1.78 12.35
CA LEU A 72 -7.54 -1.99 12.47
C LEU A 72 -7.99 -1.95 13.93
N THR A 73 -7.27 -2.66 14.82
CA THR A 73 -7.57 -2.72 16.26
C THR A 73 -7.45 -1.35 16.92
N ARG A 74 -6.48 -0.53 16.48
CA ARG A 74 -6.30 0.85 16.93
C ARG A 74 -7.31 1.83 16.32
N GLY A 75 -8.12 1.39 15.35
CA GLY A 75 -9.10 2.22 14.66
C GLY A 75 -8.49 3.31 13.78
N LEU A 76 -7.22 3.17 13.39
CA LEU A 76 -6.53 4.14 12.53
C LEU A 76 -6.95 4.01 11.06
N VAL A 77 -7.41 2.83 10.67
CA VAL A 77 -7.89 2.53 9.32
C VAL A 77 -9.18 1.72 9.39
N SER A 78 -10.05 1.89 8.41
CA SER A 78 -11.29 1.10 8.31
C SER A 78 -11.09 -0.23 7.59
N GLU A 79 -10.07 -0.33 6.76
CA GLU A 79 -9.69 -1.55 6.04
C GLU A 79 -8.15 -1.62 5.97
N ALA A 80 -7.59 -2.83 6.00
CA ALA A 80 -6.17 -3.06 5.79
C ALA A 80 -5.95 -4.39 5.05
N ARG A 81 -5.78 -4.30 3.73
CA ARG A 81 -5.53 -5.44 2.84
C ARG A 81 -4.05 -5.59 2.57
N VAL A 82 -3.49 -6.76 2.89
CA VAL A 82 -2.11 -7.07 2.53
C VAL A 82 -2.01 -7.27 1.03
N ILE A 83 -1.14 -6.49 0.39
CA ILE A 83 -0.82 -6.64 -1.03
C ILE A 83 0.67 -6.95 -1.17
N SER A 84 0.98 -7.90 -2.04
CA SER A 84 2.36 -8.16 -2.47
C SER A 84 2.63 -7.46 -3.80
N PHE A 85 3.81 -6.89 -3.92
CA PHE A 85 4.32 -6.38 -5.18
C PHE A 85 5.77 -6.79 -5.34
N THR A 86 6.11 -7.22 -6.55
CA THR A 86 7.50 -7.30 -6.95
C THR A 86 7.97 -5.88 -7.22
N PRO A 87 8.93 -5.33 -6.47
CA PRO A 87 9.56 -4.08 -6.85
C PRO A 87 10.08 -4.31 -8.25
N ARG A 88 9.51 -3.62 -9.24
CA ARG A 88 9.92 -3.74 -10.64
C ARG A 88 11.41 -3.47 -10.63
N SER A 89 12.22 -4.52 -10.80
CA SER A 89 13.65 -4.38 -10.96
C SER A 89 13.82 -3.42 -12.12
N SER A 90 14.22 -2.19 -11.81
CA SER A 90 14.69 -1.24 -12.80
C SER A 90 15.77 -2.00 -13.57
N ARG A 91 15.48 -2.39 -14.82
CA ARG A 91 16.50 -2.94 -15.71
C ARG A 91 17.66 -1.93 -15.69
N PRO A 92 18.90 -2.35 -15.41
CA PRO A 92 20.03 -1.46 -15.65
C PRO A 92 20.13 -1.22 -17.16
N ARG A 93 20.16 0.07 -17.51
CA ARG A 93 20.42 0.74 -18.80
C ARG A 93 20.25 -0.07 -20.08
#